data_AF-A0AAW1IFY9-F1
#
_entry.id   AF-A0AAW1IFY9-F1
#
_cell.length_a   1.000
_cell.length_b   1.000
_cell.length_c   1.000
_cell.angle_alpha   90.00
_cell.angle_beta   90.00
_cell.angle_gamma   90.00
#
_symmetry.space_group_name_H-M   'P 1'
#
loop_
_entity.id
_entity.type
_entity.pdbx_description
1 polymer ?
#
loop_
_entity_poly.entity_id
_entity_poly.type
_entity_poly.pdbx_seq_one_letter_code
_entity_poly.pdbx_strand_id
1 'polypeptide(L)'
;MGNLLQLLQDTCVLYSGEITHQRKTLWRRIQRKIVVKFEATASAADEISTVAERQNTIRVPETIERVREHFTAQPSTSTSRASQELEIPRTTLRPILKQDLKIKPHKIQINQPLRPCDIERRFDFANEIIERIENGSMSLERLKMAVCHWNECGGRMSHISTYPVV
;
A
#
# COMPACT_ATOMS: atom_id res chain seq x y z
N MET A 1 47.37 3.87 25.18
CA MET A 1 46.35 3.58 24.15
C MET A 1 45.52 2.41 24.65
N GLY A 2 44.43 2.71 25.36
CA GLY A 2 43.56 1.69 25.95
C GLY A 2 42.99 0.80 24.86
N ASN A 3 43.14 -0.50 25.03
CA ASN A 3 42.66 -1.50 24.09
C ASN A 3 41.13 -1.32 23.97
N LEU A 4 40.64 -0.91 22.80
CA LEU A 4 39.22 -0.68 22.53
C LEU A 4 38.36 -1.93 22.84
N LEU A 5 38.98 -3.12 22.76
CA LEU A 5 38.41 -4.39 23.21
C LEU A 5 38.12 -4.44 24.72
N GLN A 6 38.94 -3.78 25.54
CA GLN A 6 38.77 -3.72 26.99
C GLN A 6 37.60 -2.78 27.36
N LEU A 7 37.53 -1.60 26.74
CA LEU A 7 36.42 -0.65 26.95
C LEU A 7 35.07 -1.19 26.46
N LEU A 8 35.05 -2.00 25.39
CA LEU A 8 33.84 -2.70 24.93
C LEU A 8 33.46 -3.90 25.80
N GLN A 9 34.42 -4.55 26.47
CA GLN A 9 34.13 -5.60 27.44
C GLN A 9 33.56 -5.03 28.74
N ASP A 10 34.07 -3.88 29.20
CA ASP A 10 33.65 -3.24 30.46
C ASP A 10 32.26 -2.59 30.35
N THR A 11 31.86 -2.11 29.18
CA THR A 11 30.50 -1.58 28.94
C THR A 11 29.43 -2.66 28.78
N CYS A 12 29.81 -3.92 28.52
CA CYS A 12 28.85 -5.02 28.30
C CYS A 12 28.34 -5.67 29.60
N VAL A 13 28.92 -5.37 30.78
CA VAL A 13 28.57 -6.05 32.04
C VAL A 13 27.31 -5.47 32.71
N LEU A 14 26.87 -4.26 32.36
CA LEU A 14 25.75 -3.59 33.07
C LEU A 14 24.36 -3.90 32.51
N TYR A 15 24.24 -4.65 31.42
CA TYR A 15 22.94 -5.08 30.89
C TYR A 15 23.00 -6.56 30.52
N SER A 16 22.64 -7.46 31.45
CA SER A 16 21.92 -8.69 31.08
C SER A 16 21.61 -9.59 32.28
N GLY A 17 20.31 -9.69 32.58
CA GLY A 17 19.73 -10.97 32.99
C GLY A 17 20.06 -12.05 31.94
N GLU A 18 20.25 -13.27 32.42
CA GLU A 18 20.82 -14.45 31.76
C GLU A 18 20.57 -14.55 30.24
N ILE A 19 21.54 -14.07 29.46
CA ILE A 19 21.62 -14.33 28.02
C ILE A 19 22.15 -15.75 27.81
N THR A 20 21.35 -16.61 27.18
CA THR A 20 21.71 -17.99 26.83
C THR A 20 23.04 -18.06 26.06
N HIS A 21 23.86 -19.08 26.35
CA HIS A 21 25.21 -19.28 25.80
C HIS A 21 25.26 -19.18 24.25
N GLN A 22 24.21 -19.65 23.58
CA GLN A 22 24.06 -19.61 22.11
C GLN A 22 23.98 -18.17 21.54
N ARG A 23 23.37 -17.22 22.27
CA ARG A 23 23.35 -15.80 21.84
C ARG A 23 24.73 -15.16 22.02
N LYS A 24 25.50 -15.57 23.05
CA LYS A 24 26.87 -15.08 23.31
C LYS A 24 27.86 -15.52 22.21
N THR A 25 27.75 -16.75 21.71
CA THR A 25 28.65 -17.25 20.64
C THR A 25 28.37 -16.60 19.28
N LEU A 26 27.09 -16.36 18.95
CA LEU A 26 26.69 -15.70 17.71
C LEU A 26 27.12 -14.22 17.68
N TRP A 27 26.92 -13.50 18.79
CA TRP A 27 27.38 -12.11 18.93
C TRP A 27 28.90 -11.96 18.80
N ARG A 28 29.68 -12.87 19.40
CA ARG A 28 31.15 -12.86 19.23
C ARG A 28 31.60 -13.05 17.79
N ARG A 29 30.83 -13.79 16.96
CA ARG A 29 31.16 -13.97 15.53
C ARG A 29 30.86 -12.69 14.75
N ILE A 30 29.74 -12.03 15.05
CA ILE A 30 29.37 -10.76 14.41
C ILE A 30 30.34 -9.65 14.80
N GLN A 31 30.66 -9.51 16.10
CA GLN A 31 31.65 -8.56 16.61
C GLN A 31 33.00 -8.74 15.92
N ARG A 32 33.51 -9.98 15.83
CA ARG A 32 34.78 -10.26 15.13
C ARG A 32 34.74 -9.86 13.66
N LYS A 33 33.65 -10.16 12.95
CA LYS A 33 33.51 -9.76 11.55
C LYS A 33 33.54 -8.24 11.36
N ILE A 34 32.86 -7.51 12.24
CA ILE A 34 32.83 -6.04 12.20
C ILE A 34 34.21 -5.45 12.49
N VAL A 35 34.92 -5.97 13.48
CA VAL A 35 36.28 -5.50 13.81
C VAL A 35 37.24 -5.72 12.65
N VAL A 36 37.24 -6.91 12.04
CA VAL A 36 38.09 -7.22 10.88
C VAL A 36 37.77 -6.31 9.68
N LYS A 37 36.48 -6.04 9.44
CA LYS A 37 36.04 -5.12 8.39
C LYS A 37 36.47 -3.67 8.66
N PHE A 38 36.34 -3.23 9.91
CA PHE A 38 36.74 -1.90 10.34
C PHE A 38 38.26 -1.71 10.26
N GLU A 39 39.06 -2.70 10.64
CA GLU A 39 40.52 -2.63 10.52
C GLU A 39 40.97 -2.54 9.05
N ALA A 40 40.25 -3.18 8.13
CA ALA A 40 40.57 -3.16 6.70
C ALA A 40 40.13 -1.86 5.98
N THR A 41 38.92 -1.36 6.26
CA THR A 41 38.28 -0.28 5.48
C THR A 41 38.06 1.00 6.31
N ALA A 42 38.43 1.01 7.60
CA ALA A 42 38.14 2.07 8.58
C ALA A 42 36.64 2.42 8.72
N SER A 43 35.76 1.53 8.27
CA SER A 43 34.32 1.77 8.24
C SER A 43 33.56 0.53 8.72
N ALA A 44 32.59 0.75 9.59
CA ALA A 44 31.66 -0.27 10.05
C ALA A 44 30.34 -0.25 9.26
N ALA A 45 30.18 0.66 8.30
CA ALA A 45 29.01 0.71 7.44
C ALA A 45 28.86 -0.59 6.65
N ASP A 46 27.63 -1.04 6.40
CA ASP A 46 27.39 -2.17 5.50
C ASP A 46 28.01 -1.87 4.14
N GLU A 47 28.77 -2.82 3.62
CA GLU A 47 29.32 -2.69 2.28
C GLU A 47 28.17 -2.98 1.34
N ILE A 48 27.96 -2.11 0.35
CA ILE A 48 27.04 -2.40 -0.73
C ILE A 48 27.55 -3.69 -1.37
N SER A 49 26.82 -4.77 -1.14
CA SER A 49 27.17 -6.10 -1.61
C SER A 49 27.42 -6.05 -3.13
N THR A 50 28.65 -6.35 -3.54
CA THR A 50 29.01 -6.58 -4.95
C THR A 50 28.47 -7.90 -5.48
N VAL A 51 27.88 -8.74 -4.61
CA VAL A 51 27.09 -9.90 -5.06
C VAL A 51 25.96 -9.35 -5.91
N ALA A 52 25.97 -9.73 -7.19
CA ALA A 52 24.95 -9.35 -8.17
C ALA A 52 23.59 -9.35 -7.48
N GLU A 53 22.95 -8.18 -7.48
CA GLU A 53 21.59 -8.05 -6.97
C GLU A 53 20.77 -9.21 -7.51
N ARG A 54 20.02 -9.87 -6.63
CA ARG A 54 19.27 -11.07 -6.99
C ARG A 54 18.23 -10.67 -8.04
N GLN A 55 18.62 -10.74 -9.31
CA GLN A 55 17.77 -10.33 -10.42
C GLN A 55 16.61 -11.30 -10.49
N ASN A 56 15.40 -10.77 -10.34
CA ASN A 56 14.20 -11.58 -10.50
C ASN A 56 13.99 -11.79 -12.01
N THR A 57 14.32 -12.98 -12.50
CA THR A 57 14.29 -13.35 -13.93
C THR A 57 12.93 -13.13 -14.60
N ILE A 58 11.84 -13.01 -13.83
CA ILE A 58 10.49 -12.81 -14.38
C ILE A 58 10.14 -11.31 -14.51
N ARG A 59 10.77 -10.42 -13.73
CA ARG A 59 10.53 -8.95 -13.78
C ARG A 59 11.40 -8.27 -14.83
N VAL A 60 11.23 -8.70 -16.08
CA VAL A 60 11.84 -8.08 -17.26
C VAL A 60 10.98 -6.87 -17.67
N PRO A 61 11.56 -5.76 -18.19
CA PRO A 61 10.79 -4.59 -18.64
C PRO A 61 9.67 -4.94 -19.63
N GLU A 62 9.88 -5.91 -20.51
CA GLU A 62 8.87 -6.41 -21.43
C GLU A 62 7.63 -6.97 -20.70
N THR A 63 7.85 -7.79 -19.67
CA THR A 63 6.76 -8.34 -18.84
C THR A 63 6.00 -7.23 -18.11
N ILE A 64 6.69 -6.18 -17.67
CA ILE A 64 6.06 -5.05 -16.98
C ILE A 64 5.12 -4.30 -17.94
N GLU A 65 5.56 -4.06 -19.18
CA GLU A 65 4.73 -3.37 -20.16
C GLU A 65 3.53 -4.23 -20.58
N ARG A 66 3.70 -5.55 -20.76
CA ARG A 66 2.59 -6.48 -21.00
C ARG A 66 1.53 -6.43 -19.89
N VAL A 67 1.96 -6.40 -18.63
CA VAL A 67 1.04 -6.26 -17.48
C VAL A 67 0.36 -4.89 -17.51
N ARG A 68 1.10 -3.84 -17.85
CA ARG A 68 0.55 -2.47 -17.95
C ARG A 68 -0.54 -2.36 -19.00
N GLU A 69 -0.30 -2.85 -20.20
CA GLU A 69 -1.26 -2.86 -21.30
C GLU A 69 -2.53 -3.62 -20.92
N HIS A 70 -2.38 -4.79 -20.29
CA HIS A 70 -3.50 -5.61 -19.84
C HIS A 70 -4.40 -4.88 -18.84
N PHE A 71 -3.83 -4.28 -17.79
CA PHE A 71 -4.60 -3.53 -16.80
C PHE A 71 -5.13 -2.18 -17.31
N THR A 72 -4.53 -1.63 -18.37
CA THR A 72 -5.06 -0.43 -19.05
C THR A 72 -6.30 -0.79 -19.88
N ALA A 73 -6.28 -1.92 -20.58
CA ALA A 73 -7.42 -2.40 -21.35
C ALA A 73 -8.56 -2.93 -20.45
N GLN A 74 -8.22 -3.62 -19.35
CA GLN A 74 -9.17 -4.32 -18.49
C GLN A 74 -8.93 -4.02 -17.00
N PRO A 75 -9.33 -2.84 -16.51
CA PRO A 75 -9.04 -2.41 -15.14
C PRO A 75 -9.78 -3.20 -14.05
N SER A 76 -10.86 -3.90 -14.41
CA SER A 76 -11.69 -4.70 -13.49
C SER A 76 -11.21 -6.13 -13.30
N THR A 77 -10.12 -6.54 -13.95
CA THR A 77 -9.63 -7.92 -13.86
C THR A 77 -9.04 -8.23 -12.48
N SER A 78 -9.35 -9.41 -11.97
CA SER A 78 -8.78 -9.86 -10.70
C SER A 78 -7.33 -10.32 -10.89
N THR A 79 -6.51 -10.19 -9.85
CA THR A 79 -5.11 -10.68 -9.91
C THR A 79 -4.99 -12.17 -10.20
N SER A 80 -6.00 -12.97 -9.83
CA SER A 80 -6.01 -14.41 -10.15
C SER A 80 -6.29 -14.64 -11.63
N ARG A 81 -7.25 -13.89 -12.19
CA ARG A 81 -7.61 -13.98 -13.61
C ARG A 81 -6.50 -13.43 -14.51
N ALA A 82 -5.95 -12.27 -14.16
CA ALA A 82 -4.79 -11.69 -14.85
C ALA A 82 -3.57 -12.62 -14.83
N SER A 83 -3.37 -13.38 -13.74
CA SER A 83 -2.31 -14.39 -13.65
C SER A 83 -2.51 -15.55 -14.64
N GLN A 84 -3.75 -15.98 -14.86
CA GLN A 84 -4.09 -17.01 -15.83
C GLN A 84 -3.97 -16.48 -17.27
N GLU A 85 -4.46 -15.27 -17.54
CA GLU A 85 -4.45 -14.67 -18.87
C GLU A 85 -3.04 -14.28 -19.35
N LEU A 86 -2.18 -13.81 -18.43
CA LEU A 86 -0.80 -13.41 -18.75
C LEU A 86 0.22 -14.54 -18.56
N GLU A 87 -0.20 -15.68 -18.00
CA GLU A 87 0.66 -16.81 -17.61
C GLU A 87 1.78 -16.43 -16.63
N ILE A 88 1.57 -15.38 -15.84
CA ILE A 88 2.53 -14.89 -14.84
C ILE A 88 2.08 -15.36 -13.46
N PRO A 89 2.96 -15.94 -12.61
CA PRO A 89 2.58 -16.34 -11.26
C PRO A 89 2.18 -15.13 -10.41
N ARG A 90 1.14 -15.29 -9.58
CA ARG A 90 0.62 -14.24 -8.69
C ARG A 90 1.67 -13.63 -7.77
N THR A 91 2.65 -14.43 -7.34
CA THR A 91 3.78 -14.01 -6.50
C THR A 91 4.67 -12.97 -7.19
N THR A 92 4.75 -12.99 -8.51
CA THR A 92 5.47 -12.01 -9.32
C THR A 92 4.57 -10.87 -9.78
N LEU A 93 3.33 -11.16 -10.16
CA LEU A 93 2.36 -10.16 -10.60
C LEU A 93 2.10 -9.09 -9.52
N ARG A 94 1.93 -9.51 -8.25
CA ARG A 94 1.65 -8.60 -7.13
C ARG A 94 2.72 -7.50 -6.92
N PRO A 95 4.02 -7.81 -6.85
CA PRO A 95 5.05 -6.79 -6.74
C PRO A 95 5.15 -5.91 -7.97
N ILE A 96 4.94 -6.44 -9.19
CA ILE A 96 4.88 -5.60 -10.41
C ILE A 96 3.78 -4.54 -10.28
N LEU A 97 2.58 -4.95 -9.87
CA LEU A 97 1.45 -4.04 -9.68
C LEU A 97 1.72 -3.00 -8.58
N LYS A 98 2.36 -3.40 -7.47
CA LYS A 98 2.54 -2.54 -6.29
C LYS A 98 3.76 -1.62 -6.39
N GLN A 99 4.90 -2.11 -6.87
CA GLN A 99 6.19 -1.43 -6.84
C GLN A 99 6.44 -0.69 -8.15
N ASP A 100 6.27 -1.38 -9.28
CA ASP A 100 6.64 -0.86 -10.61
C ASP A 100 5.52 0.03 -11.16
N LEU A 101 4.30 -0.51 -11.27
CA LEU A 101 3.16 0.19 -11.86
C LEU A 101 2.40 1.07 -10.86
N LYS A 102 2.56 0.83 -9.56
CA LYS A 102 1.88 1.53 -8.46
C LYS A 102 0.36 1.61 -8.63
N ILE A 103 -0.24 0.59 -9.23
CA ILE A 103 -1.68 0.50 -9.49
C ILE A 103 -2.38 0.20 -8.16
N LYS A 104 -3.37 1.02 -7.81
CA LYS A 104 -4.24 0.76 -6.67
C LYS A 104 -5.37 -0.17 -7.12
N PRO A 105 -5.81 -1.12 -6.28
CA PRO A 105 -6.99 -1.93 -6.59
C PRO A 105 -8.16 -1.03 -6.96
N HIS A 106 -8.88 -1.40 -8.02
CA HIS A 106 -10.07 -0.67 -8.43
C HIS A 106 -11.11 -0.71 -7.29
N LYS A 107 -11.66 0.46 -6.93
CA LYS A 107 -12.65 0.57 -5.86
C LYS A 107 -14.00 0.11 -6.40
N ILE A 108 -14.46 -1.07 -5.95
CA ILE A 108 -15.81 -1.55 -6.26
C ILE A 108 -16.81 -0.59 -5.61
N GLN A 109 -17.55 0.15 -6.44
CA GLN A 109 -18.67 0.98 -6.00
C GLN A 109 -19.96 0.24 -6.29
N ILE A 110 -20.78 0.00 -5.26
CA ILE A 110 -22.13 -0.55 -5.43
C ILE A 110 -23.06 0.64 -5.65
N ASN A 111 -23.50 0.82 -6.89
CA ASN A 111 -24.41 1.89 -7.27
C ASN A 111 -25.80 1.30 -7.56
N GLN A 112 -26.86 2.05 -7.25
CA GLN A 112 -28.19 1.70 -7.75
C GLN A 112 -28.16 1.66 -9.29
N PRO A 113 -28.83 0.68 -9.94
CA PRO A 113 -28.85 0.62 -11.39
C PRO A 113 -29.58 1.85 -11.94
N LEU A 114 -28.91 2.67 -12.76
CA LEU A 114 -29.55 3.76 -13.47
C LEU A 114 -30.24 3.21 -14.71
N ARG A 115 -31.56 3.34 -14.78
CA ARG A 115 -32.31 3.08 -16.03
C ARG A 115 -32.16 4.31 -16.93
N PRO A 116 -32.29 4.16 -18.27
CA PRO A 116 -32.18 5.29 -19.19
C PRO A 116 -33.11 6.46 -18.84
N CYS A 117 -34.37 6.17 -18.45
CA CYS A 117 -35.31 7.20 -18.00
C CYS A 117 -34.87 7.93 -16.73
N ASP A 118 -34.10 7.27 -15.85
CA ASP A 118 -33.60 7.90 -14.62
C ASP A 118 -32.44 8.87 -14.95
N ILE A 119 -31.73 8.70 -16.06
CA ILE A 119 -30.68 9.62 -16.52
C ILE A 119 -31.31 10.95 -16.93
N GLU A 120 -32.32 10.90 -17.80
CA GLU A 120 -33.05 12.09 -18.27
C GLU A 120 -33.67 12.86 -17.10
N ARG A 121 -34.40 12.15 -16.22
CA ARG A 121 -35.02 12.79 -15.04
C ARG A 121 -34.01 13.44 -14.10
N ARG A 122 -32.84 12.81 -13.91
CA ARG A 122 -31.77 13.39 -13.08
C ARG A 122 -31.16 14.63 -13.74
N PHE A 123 -31.03 14.63 -15.06
CA PHE A 123 -30.54 15.76 -15.83
C PHE A 123 -31.52 16.94 -15.77
N ASP A 124 -32.80 16.69 -16.04
CA ASP A 124 -33.85 17.71 -15.97
C ASP A 124 -33.96 18.32 -14.57
N PHE A 125 -33.94 17.46 -13.54
CA PHE A 125 -33.95 17.90 -12.14
C PHE A 125 -32.72 18.74 -11.78
N ALA A 126 -31.54 18.38 -12.28
CA ALA A 126 -30.32 19.16 -12.04
C ALA A 126 -30.42 20.54 -12.69
N ASN A 127 -30.90 20.62 -13.94
CA ASN A 127 -31.09 21.89 -14.64
C ASN A 127 -32.14 22.75 -13.94
N GLU A 128 -33.26 22.18 -13.52
CA GLU A 128 -34.31 22.88 -12.77
C GLU A 128 -33.76 23.48 -11.46
N ILE A 129 -32.91 22.73 -10.73
CA ILE A 129 -32.27 23.26 -9.52
C ILE A 129 -31.32 24.40 -9.85
N ILE A 130 -30.50 24.27 -10.90
CA ILE A 130 -29.56 25.33 -11.31
C ILE A 130 -30.32 26.60 -11.65
N GLU A 131 -31.37 26.53 -12.48
CA GLU A 131 -32.20 27.68 -12.82
C GLU A 131 -32.84 28.32 -11.59
N ARG A 132 -33.30 27.52 -10.63
CA ARG A 132 -33.89 28.02 -9.37
C ARG A 132 -32.88 28.72 -8.47
N ILE A 133 -31.61 28.30 -8.51
CA ILE A 133 -30.51 28.95 -7.80
C ILE A 133 -30.18 30.28 -8.48
N GLU A 134 -30.08 30.31 -9.80
CA GLU A 134 -29.80 31.52 -10.59
C GLU A 134 -30.89 32.59 -10.44
N ASN A 135 -32.16 32.16 -10.44
CA ASN A 135 -33.32 33.04 -10.21
C ASN A 135 -33.45 33.49 -8.74
N GLY A 136 -32.56 33.06 -7.83
CA GLY A 136 -32.56 33.43 -6.42
C GLY A 136 -33.70 32.81 -5.60
N SER A 137 -34.52 31.95 -6.20
CA SER A 137 -35.65 31.28 -5.53
C SER A 137 -35.21 30.22 -4.52
N MET A 138 -33.99 29.68 -4.69
CA MET A 138 -33.43 28.63 -3.84
C MET A 138 -31.98 28.95 -3.49
N SER A 139 -31.67 29.07 -2.20
CA SER A 139 -30.31 29.34 -1.71
C SER A 139 -29.53 28.05 -1.47
N LEU A 140 -28.25 28.03 -1.83
CA LEU A 140 -27.36 26.86 -1.68
C LEU A 140 -27.25 26.39 -0.21
N GLU A 141 -27.38 27.29 0.76
CA GLU A 141 -27.35 26.99 2.19
C GLU A 141 -28.56 26.16 2.68
N ARG A 142 -29.69 26.27 1.99
CA ARG A 142 -30.87 25.42 2.26
C ARG A 142 -30.70 24.02 1.68
N LEU A 143 -29.83 23.87 0.69
CA LEU A 143 -29.45 22.61 0.05
C LEU A 143 -28.34 21.88 0.85
N LYS A 144 -28.38 21.98 2.19
CA LYS A 144 -27.54 21.16 3.08
C LYS A 144 -28.08 19.74 3.09
N MET A 145 -27.72 18.97 2.07
CA MET A 145 -27.88 17.52 2.07
C MET A 145 -26.93 16.87 3.08
N ALA A 146 -27.38 15.77 3.68
CA ALA A 146 -26.76 14.99 4.76
C ALA A 146 -25.41 14.30 4.39
N VAL A 147 -24.56 14.94 3.59
CA VAL A 147 -23.22 14.45 3.25
C VAL A 147 -22.25 14.65 4.42
N CYS A 148 -22.55 15.58 5.33
CA CYS A 148 -21.68 15.93 6.45
C CYS A 148 -21.47 14.79 7.46
N HIS A 149 -22.43 13.86 7.62
CA HIS A 149 -22.32 12.80 8.63
C HIS A 149 -21.36 11.66 8.21
N TRP A 150 -21.12 11.48 6.91
CA TRP A 150 -20.29 10.37 6.40
C TRP A 150 -18.79 10.61 6.53
N ASN A 151 -18.33 11.86 6.53
CA ASN A 151 -16.90 12.18 6.61
C ASN A 151 -16.38 12.21 8.07
N GLU A 152 -17.25 12.41 9.06
CA GLU A 152 -16.88 12.47 10.48
C GLU A 152 -16.93 11.11 11.17
N CYS A 153 -17.87 10.24 10.80
CA CYS A 153 -17.99 8.90 11.35
C CYS A 153 -17.23 7.89 10.50
N GLY A 154 -15.91 7.84 10.62
CA GLY A 154 -14.99 6.97 9.85
C GLY A 154 -15.45 5.52 9.67
N GLY A 155 -16.29 5.27 8.66
CA GLY A 155 -16.55 3.97 8.04
C GLY A 155 -17.07 2.84 8.93
N ARG A 156 -17.67 3.10 10.12
CA ARG A 156 -18.35 2.04 10.88
C ARG A 156 -19.85 2.08 10.64
N MET A 157 -20.31 1.27 9.69
CA MET A 157 -21.71 0.87 9.55
C MET A 157 -22.11 0.04 10.78
N SER A 158 -22.55 0.70 11.85
CA SER A 158 -23.30 0.03 12.93
C SER A 158 -24.79 0.22 12.65
N HIS A 159 -25.47 -0.91 12.43
CA HIS A 159 -26.92 -1.10 12.38
C HIS A 159 -27.68 -0.41 11.24
N ILE A 160 -28.00 -1.20 10.22
CA ILE A 160 -29.16 -0.95 9.36
C ILE A 160 -30.39 -1.07 10.26
N SER A 161 -30.96 0.09 10.64
CA SER A 161 -32.34 0.14 11.15
C SER A 161 -33.25 -0.30 10.00
N THR A 162 -33.70 -1.54 10.05
CA THR A 162 -34.78 -2.04 9.19
C THR A 162 -36.05 -1.29 9.56
N TYR A 163 -36.42 -0.28 8.79
CA TYR A 163 -37.81 0.15 8.77
C TYR A 163 -38.60 -0.84 7.90
N PRO A 164 -39.75 -1.33 8.38
CA PRO A 164 -40.59 -2.23 7.60
C PRO A 164 -41.19 -1.45 6.42
N VAL A 165 -41.09 -2.04 5.23
CA VAL A 165 -41.83 -1.61 4.06
C VAL A 165 -43.26 -2.12 4.20
N VAL A 166 -44.20 -1.21 4.44
CA VAL A 166 -45.63 -1.35 4.09
C VAL A 166 -46.06 -0.04 3.43
#